data_AF-A0A8T3Y3P5-F1
#
_entry.id   AF-A0A8T3Y3P5-F1
#
_cell.length_a   1.000
_cell.length_b   1.000
_cell.length_c   1.000
_cell.angle_alpha   90.00
_cell.angle_beta   90.00
_cell.angle_gamma   90.00
#
_symmetry.space_group_name_H-M   'P 1'
#
loop_
_entity.id
_entity.type
_entity.pdbx_description
1 polymer ?
#
loop_
_entity_poly.entity_id
_entity_poly.type
_entity_poly.pdbx_seq_one_letter_code
_entity_poly.pdbx_strand_id
1 'polypeptide(L)'
;MATLAIRNPERVTDAAEISGIIALLDDFAHATGEPAVIIERQNRTLGGSFDVATESEARSRLKKWVGSEIYLNFWDRKYFVDLQKKYS
;
A
#
# COMPACT_ATOMS: atom_id res chain seq x y z
N MET A 1 13.19 7.87 12.12
CA MET A 1 11.92 7.80 11.39
C MET A 1 11.26 6.48 11.75
N ALA A 2 10.09 6.50 12.38
CA ALA A 2 9.38 5.26 12.70
C ALA A 2 8.80 4.70 11.40
N THR A 3 9.29 3.55 10.96
CA THR A 3 8.71 2.83 9.81
C THR A 3 7.34 2.34 10.24
N LEU A 4 6.27 2.96 9.73
CA LEU A 4 4.92 2.48 9.96
C LEU A 4 4.83 1.07 9.35
N ALA A 5 4.72 0.04 10.20
CA ALA A 5 4.52 -1.31 9.71
C ALA A 5 3.11 -1.40 9.13
N ILE A 6 3.00 -1.40 7.81
CA ILE A 6 1.71 -1.41 7.10
C ILE A 6 1.08 -2.77 7.31
N ARG A 7 -0.09 -2.78 7.96
CA ARG A 7 -0.88 -3.99 8.16
C ARG A 7 -1.71 -4.28 6.92
N ASN A 8 -2.27 -5.49 6.85
CA ASN A 8 -3.16 -5.88 5.75
C ASN A 8 -4.30 -4.85 5.60
N PRO A 9 -4.38 -4.11 4.47
CA PRO A 9 -5.40 -3.09 4.23
C PRO A 9 -6.84 -3.56 4.42
N GLU A 10 -7.13 -4.83 4.14
CA GLU A 10 -8.48 -5.41 4.27
C GLU A 10 -8.94 -5.57 5.72
N ARG A 11 -8.00 -5.53 6.67
CA ARG A 11 -8.27 -5.70 8.11
C ARG A 11 -8.16 -4.39 8.89
N VAL A 12 -7.83 -3.29 8.23
CA VAL A 12 -7.72 -1.98 8.87
C VAL A 12 -9.12 -1.44 9.15
N THR A 13 -9.41 -1.20 10.43
CA THR A 13 -10.69 -0.63 10.90
C THR A 13 -10.51 0.58 11.80
N ASP A 14 -9.28 0.87 12.23
CA ASP A 14 -8.97 1.99 13.12
C ASP A 14 -8.84 3.29 12.30
N ALA A 15 -9.60 4.32 12.69
CA ALA A 15 -9.64 5.58 11.96
C ALA A 15 -8.30 6.34 11.95
N ALA A 16 -7.50 6.23 13.02
CA ALA A 16 -6.19 6.86 13.09
C ALA A 16 -5.19 6.12 12.18
N GLU A 17 -5.24 4.78 12.14
CA GLU A 17 -4.46 3.96 11.21
C GLU A 17 -4.82 4.28 9.75
N ILE A 18 -6.11 4.34 9.41
CA ILE A 18 -6.57 4.71 8.05
C ILE A 18 -6.04 6.09 7.67
N SER A 19 -6.17 7.07 8.56
CA SER A 19 -5.69 8.44 8.31
C SER A 19 -4.17 8.50 8.14
N GLY A 20 -3.43 7.70 8.92
CA GLY A 20 -1.99 7.55 8.79
C GLY A 20 -1.56 6.94 7.45
N ILE A 21 -2.30 5.94 6.95
CA ILE A 21 -2.04 5.35 5.62
C ILE A 21 -2.33 6.37 4.51
N ILE A 22 -3.43 7.13 4.60
CA ILE A 22 -3.74 8.17 3.59
C ILE A 22 -2.62 9.21 3.56
N ALA A 23 -2.17 9.70 4.72
CA ALA A 23 -1.07 10.65 4.79
C ALA A 23 0.23 10.08 4.19
N LEU A 24 0.54 8.82 4.49
CA LEU A 24 1.70 8.13 3.92
C LEU A 24 1.64 8.05 2.39
N LEU A 25 0.47 7.75 1.82
CA LEU A 25 0.27 7.73 0.37
C LEU A 25 0.38 9.13 -0.24
N ASP A 26 -0.16 10.15 0.42
CA ASP A 26 -0.08 11.54 -0.05
C ASP A 26 1.36 12.07 -0.03
N ASP A 27 2.13 11.79 1.03
CA ASP A 27 3.54 12.15 1.14
C ASP A 27 4.38 11.46 0.07
N PHE A 28 4.15 10.16 -0.16
CA PHE A 28 4.86 9.40 -1.19
C PHE A 28 4.50 9.89 -2.60
N ALA A 29 3.24 10.21 -2.84
CA ALA A 29 2.78 10.75 -4.11
C ALA A 29 3.36 12.14 -4.38
N HIS A 30 3.46 12.97 -3.33
CA HIS A 30 4.12 14.27 -3.43
C HIS A 30 5.61 14.14 -3.73
N ALA A 31 6.31 13.19 -3.09
CA ALA A 31 7.74 12.97 -3.27
C ALA A 31 8.09 12.39 -4.67
N THR A 32 7.22 11.56 -5.23
CA THR A 32 7.45 10.89 -6.53
C THR A 32 6.80 11.60 -7.72
N GLY A 33 5.80 12.46 -7.46
CA GLY A 33 4.98 13.09 -8.51
C GLY A 33 3.95 12.17 -9.14
N GLU A 34 3.75 10.96 -8.61
CA GLU A 34 2.82 9.95 -9.13
C GLU A 34 1.86 9.46 -8.04
N PRO A 35 0.64 9.01 -8.39
CA PRO A 35 -0.25 8.39 -7.40
C PRO A 35 0.42 7.20 -6.70
N ALA A 36 0.30 7.15 -5.37
CA ALA A 36 0.82 6.06 -4.55
C ALA A 36 -0.28 5.04 -4.21
N VAL A 37 0.14 3.78 -4.04
CA VAL A 37 -0.72 2.67 -3.65
C VAL A 37 -0.05 1.82 -2.57
N ILE A 38 -0.84 1.11 -1.78
CA ILE A 38 -0.32 0.02 -0.94
C ILE A 38 -0.33 -1.26 -1.77
N ILE A 39 0.80 -1.96 -1.83
CA ILE A 39 0.95 -3.24 -2.51
C ILE A 39 1.00 -4.39 -1.51
N GLU A 40 0.46 -5.54 -1.89
CA GLU A 40 0.80 -6.81 -1.26
C GLU A 40 1.98 -7.43 -2.01
N ARG A 41 3.13 -7.53 -1.35
CA ARG A 41 4.36 -8.08 -1.88
C ARG A 41 4.63 -9.44 -1.24
N GLN A 42 4.75 -10.46 -2.08
CA GLN A 42 5.16 -11.79 -1.66
C GLN A 42 6.60 -12.04 -2.09
N ASN A 43 7.47 -12.30 -1.11
CA ASN A 43 8.83 -12.77 -1.32
C ASN A 43 8.89 -14.29 -1.09
N ARG A 44 9.65 -15.01 -1.92
CA ARG A 44 9.79 -16.49 -1.81
C ARG A 44 10.41 -16.95 -0.49
N THR A 45 11.27 -16.14 0.12
CA THR A 45 12.05 -16.51 1.31
C THR A 45 11.55 -15.80 2.56
N LEU A 46 11.12 -14.54 2.43
CA LEU A 46 10.77 -13.68 3.57
C LEU A 46 9.26 -13.66 3.88
N GLY A 47 8.42 -14.22 3.01
CA GLY A 47 6.97 -14.23 3.19
C GLY A 47 6.26 -13.02 2.57
N GLY A 48 5.01 -12.79 2.99
CA GLY A 48 4.16 -11.70 2.52
C GLY A 48 4.31 -10.43 3.36
N SER A 49 4.28 -9.27 2.71
CA SER A 49 4.42 -7.95 3.33
C SER A 49 3.58 -6.92 2.58
N PHE A 50 3.31 -5.79 3.23
CA PHE A 50 2.61 -4.65 2.63
C PHE A 50 3.55 -3.46 2.57
N ASP A 51 3.67 -2.83 1.41
CA ASP A 51 4.58 -1.72 1.15
C ASP A 51 3.89 -0.62 0.34
N VAL A 52 4.50 0.56 0.28
CA VAL A 52 4.06 1.65 -0.61
C VAL A 52 4.82 1.56 -1.93
N ALA A 53 4.11 1.74 -3.05
CA ALA A 53 4.71 1.88 -4.37
C ALA A 53 3.97 2.92 -5.19
N THR A 54 4.55 3.37 -6.31
CA THR A 54 3.79 4.14 -7.30
C THR A 54 2.77 3.25 -7.99
N GLU A 55 1.66 3.83 -8.43
CA GLU A 55 0.62 3.11 -9.15
C GLU A 55 1.17 2.49 -10.45
N SER A 56 2.05 3.21 -11.15
CA SER A 56 2.74 2.74 -12.36
C SER A 56 3.58 1.49 -12.09
N GLU A 57 4.38 1.50 -11.01
CA GLU A 57 5.20 0.37 -10.60
C GLU A 57 4.34 -0.84 -10.21
N ALA A 58 3.31 -0.59 -9.39
CA ALA A 58 2.38 -1.62 -8.95
C ALA A 58 1.71 -2.31 -10.14
N ARG A 59 1.20 -1.54 -11.11
CA ARG A 59 0.57 -2.07 -12.33
C ARG A 59 1.55 -2.82 -13.23
N SER A 60 2.78 -2.33 -13.37
CA SER A 60 3.80 -2.96 -14.21
C SER A 60 4.19 -4.35 -13.70
N ARG A 61 4.29 -4.49 -12.37
CA ARG A 61 4.76 -5.70 -11.67
C ARG A 61 3.65 -6.61 -11.16
N LEU A 62 2.39 -6.18 -11.21
CA LEU A 62 1.25 -6.97 -10.74
C LEU A 62 1.23 -8.35 -11.40
N LYS A 63 1.16 -9.40 -10.58
CA LYS A 63 1.11 -10.81 -10.99
C LYS A 63 2.30 -11.26 -11.87
N LYS A 64 3.42 -10.53 -11.83
CA LYS A 64 4.66 -10.91 -12.51
C LYS A 64 5.77 -11.09 -11.48
N TRP A 65 6.49 -12.19 -11.57
CA TRP A 65 7.70 -12.39 -10.78
C TRP A 65 8.82 -11.48 -11.30
N VAL A 66 9.38 -10.69 -10.40
CA VAL A 66 10.60 -9.90 -10.63
C VAL A 66 11.65 -10.40 -9.65
N GLY A 67 12.52 -11.28 -10.13
CA GLY A 67 13.44 -12.03 -9.26
C GLY A 67 12.68 -12.94 -8.29
N SER A 68 12.88 -12.71 -6.99
CA SER A 68 12.27 -13.50 -5.90
C SER A 68 11.00 -12.88 -5.33
N GLU A 69 10.43 -11.88 -6.01
CA GLU A 69 9.30 -11.09 -5.52
C GLU A 69 8.16 -11.01 -6.54
N ILE A 70 6.93 -10.95 -6.05
CA ILE A 70 5.74 -10.73 -6.85
C ILE A 70 4.79 -9.79 -6.12
N TYR A 71 4.15 -8.91 -6.86
CA TYR A 71 3.06 -8.09 -6.33
C TYR A 71 1.74 -8.81 -6.61
N LEU A 72 1.00 -9.12 -5.55
CA LEU A 72 -0.22 -9.92 -5.61
C LEU A 72 -1.45 -9.05 -5.82
N ASN A 73 -1.52 -7.94 -5.10
CA ASN A 73 -2.62 -7.00 -5.13
C ASN A 73 -2.14 -5.58 -4.82
N PHE A 74 -2.99 -4.58 -5.06
CA PHE A 74 -2.78 -3.23 -4.56
C PHE A 74 -4.09 -2.54 -4.20
N TRP A 75 -4.00 -1.59 -3.27
CA TRP A 75 -5.11 -0.73 -2.85
C TRP A 75 -4.72 0.72 -3.09
N ASP A 76 -5.53 1.41 -3.86
CA ASP A 76 -5.34 2.82 -4.16
C ASP A 76 -5.76 3.71 -2.98
N ARG A 77 -5.42 4.99 -3.06
CA ARG A 77 -5.84 5.99 -2.07
C ARG A 77 -7.36 6.02 -1.87
N LYS A 78 -8.14 5.80 -2.93
CA LYS A 78 -9.61 5.86 -2.88
C LYS A 78 -10.16 4.77 -1.94
N TYR A 79 -9.59 3.56 -1.97
CA TYR A 79 -9.95 2.49 -1.05
C TYR A 79 -9.87 2.95 0.42
N PHE A 80 -8.77 3.59 0.81
CA PHE A 80 -8.60 4.07 2.19
C PHE A 80 -9.51 5.26 2.53
N VAL A 81 -9.79 6.14 1.58
CA VAL A 81 -10.80 7.22 1.77
C VAL A 81 -12.19 6.64 2.01
N ASP A 82 -12.55 5.57 1.29
CA ASP A 82 -13.85 4.92 1.48
C ASP A 82 -13.90 4.12 2.79
N LEU A 83 -12.79 3.51 3.22
CA LEU A 83 -12.66 2.96 4.58
C LEU A 83 -12.79 4.05 5.65
N GLN A 84 -12.16 5.21 5.46
CA GLN A 84 -12.27 6.32 6.40
C GLN A 84 -13.72 6.72 6.60
N LYS A 85 -14.49 6.92 5.52
CA LYS A 85 -15.93 7.23 5.60
C LYS A 85 -16.74 6.15 6.32
N LYS A 86 -16.34 4.88 6.20
CA LYS A 86 -17.03 3.74 6.81
C LYS A 86 -16.78 3.65 8.32
N TYR A 87 -15.59 4.03 8.78
CA TYR A 87 -15.14 3.88 10.17
C TYR A 87 -14.94 5.22 10.91
N SER A 88 -15.33 6.35 10.30
CA SER A 88 -15.41 7.68 10.94
C SER A 88 -16.71 7.88 11.69
#